data_AF-A0A946H5Y0-F1
#
_entry.id   AF-A0A946H5Y0-F1
#
_cell.length_a   1.000
_cell.length_b   1.000
_cell.length_c   1.000
_cell.angle_alpha   90.00
_cell.angle_beta   90.00
_cell.angle_gamma   90.00
#
_symmetry.space_group_name_H-M   'P 1'
#
loop_
_entity.id
_entity.type
_entity.pdbx_description
1 polymer ?
#
loop_
_entity_poly.entity_id
_entity_poly.type
_entity_poly.pdbx_seq_one_letter_code
_entity_poly.pdbx_strand_id
1 'polypeptide(L)'
;MKGFSLQALTAGVLAALVGFASATVVIPGLLAVGASPAQAASGLMALSIAMGLCGLILSLTTKMPISVAWSTPGAALLASAGAVEGGFAAAVGAFIVCAVMIIIAGLWKTLGRW
;
A
#
# COMPACT_ATOMS: atom_id res chain seq x y z
N MET A 1 18.44 15.58 -15.83
CA MET A 1 17.39 14.59 -16.11
C MET A 1 17.51 14.15 -17.57
N LYS A 2 18.30 13.11 -17.88
CA LYS A 2 18.43 12.52 -19.24
C LYS A 2 17.71 11.16 -19.33
N GLY A 3 16.64 10.98 -18.55
CA GLY A 3 15.93 9.70 -18.38
C GLY A 3 14.52 9.66 -18.95
N PHE A 4 14.02 10.76 -19.50
CA PHE A 4 12.71 10.78 -20.17
C PHE A 4 12.89 10.24 -21.60
N SER A 5 12.95 8.92 -21.73
CA SER A 5 12.84 8.23 -23.01
C SER A 5 11.45 7.62 -23.12
N LEU A 6 10.95 7.48 -24.35
CA LEU A 6 9.70 6.76 -24.61
C LEU A 6 9.73 5.34 -24.00
N GLN A 7 10.91 4.72 -23.98
CA GLN A 7 11.16 3.41 -23.38
C GLN A 7 10.99 3.41 -21.85
N ALA A 8 11.45 4.45 -21.15
CA ALA A 8 11.26 4.56 -19.71
C ALA A 8 9.79 4.78 -19.35
N LEU A 9 9.07 5.57 -20.16
CA LEU A 9 7.63 5.79 -20.00
C LEU A 9 6.85 4.48 -20.21
N THR A 10 7.10 3.76 -21.30
CA THR A 10 6.41 2.50 -21.58
C THR A 10 6.73 1.42 -20.56
N ALA A 11 7.99 1.31 -20.11
CA ALA A 11 8.37 0.40 -19.03
C ALA A 11 7.66 0.74 -17.72
N GLY A 12 7.55 2.02 -17.37
CA GLY A 12 6.82 2.48 -16.17
C GLY A 12 5.32 2.17 -16.26
N VAL A 13 4.69 2.41 -17.41
CA VAL A 13 3.27 2.08 -17.64
C VAL A 13 3.03 0.57 -17.54
N LEU A 14 3.88 -0.25 -18.16
CA LEU A 14 3.76 -1.71 -18.07
C LEU A 14 3.93 -2.19 -16.63
N ALA A 15 4.93 -1.66 -15.90
CA ALA A 15 5.14 -1.98 -14.49
C ALA A 15 3.92 -1.59 -13.64
N ALA A 16 3.33 -0.42 -13.89
CA ALA A 16 2.13 0.03 -13.19
C ALA A 16 0.91 -0.86 -13.48
N LEU A 17 0.67 -1.24 -14.74
CA LEU A 17 -0.45 -2.10 -15.13
C LEU A 17 -0.32 -3.51 -14.54
N VAL A 18 0.87 -4.11 -14.66
CA VAL A 18 1.16 -5.45 -14.10
C VAL A 18 1.06 -5.43 -12.57
N GLY A 19 1.59 -4.38 -11.94
CA GLY A 19 1.49 -4.17 -10.49
C GLY A 19 0.04 -4.00 -10.03
N PHE A 20 -0.77 -3.21 -10.75
CA PHE A 20 -2.16 -2.96 -10.38
C PHE A 20 -3.03 -4.22 -10.43
N ALA A 21 -2.79 -5.13 -11.39
CA ALA A 21 -3.52 -6.40 -11.45
C ALA A 21 -3.40 -7.20 -10.14
N SER A 22 -2.24 -7.13 -9.47
CA SER A 22 -1.99 -7.80 -8.19
C SER A 22 -2.71 -7.16 -6.99
N ALA A 23 -3.18 -5.92 -7.11
CA ALA A 23 -3.84 -5.18 -6.03
C ALA A 23 -5.30 -5.64 -5.79
N THR A 24 -5.88 -6.38 -6.73
CA THR A 24 -7.30 -6.84 -6.68
C THR A 24 -7.60 -7.75 -5.50
N VAL A 25 -6.59 -8.45 -4.95
CA VAL A 25 -6.69 -9.31 -3.76
C VAL A 25 -7.15 -8.54 -2.50
N VAL A 26 -7.01 -7.22 -2.48
CA VAL A 26 -7.39 -6.36 -1.36
C VAL A 26 -8.91 -6.28 -1.19
N ILE A 27 -9.67 -6.39 -2.28
CA ILE A 27 -11.14 -6.30 -2.25
C ILE A 27 -11.73 -7.39 -1.34
N PRO A 28 -11.44 -8.70 -1.53
CA PRO A 28 -11.90 -9.74 -0.62
C PRO A 28 -11.52 -9.51 0.85
N GLY A 29 -10.31 -9.02 1.12
CA GLY A 29 -9.86 -8.73 2.49
C GLY A 29 -10.69 -7.63 3.15
N LEU A 30 -10.94 -6.52 2.43
CA LEU A 30 -11.76 -5.42 2.96
C LEU A 30 -13.21 -5.86 3.18
N LEU A 31 -13.78 -6.68 2.29
CA LEU A 31 -15.12 -7.24 2.45
C LEU A 31 -15.21 -8.16 3.69
N ALA A 32 -14.16 -8.94 3.98
CA ALA A 32 -14.12 -9.85 5.13
C ALA A 32 -14.22 -9.11 6.48
N VAL A 33 -13.69 -7.89 6.56
CA VAL A 33 -13.78 -7.04 7.76
C VAL A 33 -15.04 -6.15 7.80
N GLY A 34 -16.00 -6.38 6.88
CA GLY A 34 -17.28 -5.69 6.87
C GLY A 34 -17.32 -4.39 6.06
N ALA A 35 -16.41 -4.19 5.10
CA ALA A 35 -16.52 -3.09 4.15
C ALA A 35 -17.70 -3.32 3.19
N SER A 36 -18.44 -2.26 2.85
CA SER A 36 -19.35 -2.27 1.71
C SER A 36 -18.57 -2.28 0.38
N PRO A 37 -19.19 -2.66 -0.75
CA PRO A 37 -18.52 -2.63 -2.05
C PRO A 37 -17.94 -1.25 -2.42
N ALA A 38 -18.64 -0.17 -2.06
CA ALA A 38 -18.16 1.20 -2.27
C ALA A 38 -16.93 1.52 -1.41
N GLN A 39 -16.91 1.07 -0.15
CA GLN A 39 -15.75 1.22 0.74
C GLN A 39 -14.56 0.39 0.27
N ALA A 40 -14.79 -0.83 -0.22
CA ALA A 40 -13.72 -1.68 -0.76
C ALA A 40 -13.09 -1.05 -2.02
N ALA A 41 -13.90 -0.50 -2.92
CA ALA A 41 -13.41 0.23 -4.10
C ALA A 41 -12.61 1.48 -3.69
N SER A 42 -13.11 2.25 -2.73
CA SER A 42 -12.39 3.41 -2.17
C SER A 42 -11.07 3.01 -1.51
N GLY A 43 -11.05 1.89 -0.76
CA GLY A 43 -9.83 1.34 -0.16
C GLY A 43 -8.78 0.94 -1.19
N LEU A 44 -9.20 0.28 -2.28
CA LEU A 44 -8.31 -0.06 -3.40
C LEU A 44 -7.76 1.19 -4.09
N MET A 45 -8.58 2.23 -4.27
CA MET A 45 -8.14 3.51 -4.83
C MET A 45 -7.11 4.19 -3.92
N ALA A 46 -7.40 4.30 -2.62
CA ALA A 46 -6.51 4.92 -1.65
C ALA A 46 -5.15 4.21 -1.60
N LEU A 47 -5.17 2.88 -1.60
CA LEU A 47 -3.96 2.05 -1.66
C LEU A 47 -3.13 2.31 -2.93
N SER A 48 -3.79 2.35 -4.09
CA SER A 48 -3.12 2.56 -5.38
C SER A 48 -2.46 3.93 -5.45
N ILE A 49 -3.15 4.98 -4.96
CA ILE A 49 -2.61 6.33 -4.87
C ILE A 49 -1.43 6.37 -3.89
N ALA A 50 -1.57 5.77 -2.71
CA ALA A 50 -0.50 5.75 -1.71
C ALA A 50 0.78 5.07 -2.24
N MET A 51 0.65 3.92 -2.90
CA MET A 51 1.79 3.23 -3.52
C MET A 51 2.45 4.06 -4.63
N GLY A 52 1.65 4.64 -5.52
CA GLY A 52 2.16 5.49 -6.59
C GLY A 52 2.91 6.71 -6.06
N LEU A 53 2.34 7.38 -5.05
CA LEU A 53 2.98 8.52 -4.39
C LEU A 53 4.26 8.12 -3.66
N CYS A 54 4.24 7.03 -2.89
CA CYS A 54 5.43 6.55 -2.18
C CYS A 54 6.54 6.15 -3.18
N GLY A 55 6.21 5.41 -4.24
CA GLY A 55 7.17 5.06 -5.29
C GLY A 55 7.77 6.29 -5.97
N LEU A 56 6.94 7.29 -6.28
CA LEU A 56 7.38 8.56 -6.87
C LEU A 56 8.30 9.33 -5.90
N ILE A 57 7.87 9.55 -4.66
CA ILE A 57 8.62 10.31 -3.65
C ILE A 57 9.96 9.63 -3.36
N LEU A 58 9.96 8.31 -3.13
CA LEU A 58 11.19 7.56 -2.88
C LEU A 58 12.12 7.59 -4.10
N SER A 59 11.59 7.45 -5.31
CA SER A 59 12.40 7.52 -6.52
C SER A 59 13.04 8.90 -6.73
N LEU A 60 12.30 9.97 -6.45
CA LEU A 60 12.80 11.35 -6.56
C LEU A 60 13.84 11.69 -5.47
N THR A 61 13.60 11.26 -4.23
CA THR A 61 14.47 11.58 -3.09
C THR A 61 15.77 10.78 -3.13
N THR A 62 15.70 9.50 -3.47
CA THR A 62 16.87 8.60 -3.56
C THR A 62 17.58 8.67 -4.91
N LYS A 63 16.96 9.28 -5.92
CA LYS A 63 17.43 9.31 -7.32
C LYS A 63 17.65 7.91 -7.92
N MET A 64 16.92 6.90 -7.42
CA MET A 64 16.95 5.52 -7.90
C MET A 64 15.53 5.08 -8.34
N PRO A 65 15.38 4.16 -9.29
CA PRO A 65 14.07 3.63 -9.66
C PRO A 65 13.54 2.70 -8.56
N ILE A 66 12.85 3.25 -7.56
CA ILE A 66 12.30 2.50 -6.43
C ILE A 66 10.84 2.14 -6.71
N SER A 67 10.54 0.83 -6.63
CA SER A 67 9.17 0.32 -6.65
C SER A 67 8.70 0.02 -5.23
N VAL A 68 7.54 0.54 -4.86
CA VAL A 68 6.88 0.21 -3.60
C VAL A 68 5.88 -0.89 -3.88
N ALA A 69 6.31 -2.13 -3.69
CA ALA A 69 5.40 -3.26 -3.68
C ALA A 69 4.81 -3.40 -2.27
N TRP A 70 3.49 -3.64 -2.19
CA TRP A 70 2.84 -4.69 -1.40
C TRP A 70 1.57 -4.29 -0.63
N SER A 71 0.52 -5.12 -0.80
CA SER A 71 -0.68 -5.17 0.07
C SER A 71 -1.14 -6.59 0.36
N THR A 72 -0.48 -7.62 -0.20
CA THR A 72 -0.95 -9.02 -0.16
C THR A 72 -1.07 -9.61 1.25
N PRO A 73 -0.14 -9.43 2.21
CA PRO A 73 -0.22 -9.96 3.56
C PRO A 73 -1.19 -9.12 4.37
N GLY A 74 -1.35 -7.82 4.04
CA GLY A 74 -2.36 -6.96 4.64
C GLY A 74 -3.76 -7.43 4.21
N ALA A 75 -3.93 -7.75 2.93
CA ALA A 75 -5.16 -8.33 2.40
C ALA A 75 -5.43 -9.73 2.98
N ALA A 76 -4.39 -10.57 3.10
CA ALA A 76 -4.50 -11.89 3.72
C ALA A 76 -4.83 -11.79 5.21
N LEU A 77 -4.23 -10.84 5.93
CA LEU A 77 -4.54 -10.53 7.33
C LEU A 77 -5.97 -10.05 7.48
N LEU A 78 -6.43 -9.13 6.63
CA LEU A 78 -7.83 -8.67 6.63
C LEU A 78 -8.79 -9.83 6.32
N ALA A 79 -8.44 -10.69 5.37
CA ALA A 79 -9.22 -11.87 5.03
C ALA A 79 -9.28 -12.90 6.18
N SER A 80 -8.19 -13.05 6.95
CA SER A 80 -8.13 -14.00 8.07
C SER A 80 -8.67 -13.43 9.38
N ALA A 81 -8.68 -12.10 9.54
CA ALA A 81 -9.21 -11.43 10.74
C ALA A 81 -10.72 -11.64 10.91
N GLY A 82 -11.46 -11.86 9.82
CA GLY A 82 -12.91 -12.03 9.83
C GLY A 82 -13.65 -10.77 10.28
N ALA A 83 -14.88 -10.94 10.75
CA ALA A 83 -15.70 -9.83 11.23
C ALA A 83 -15.10 -9.23 12.51
N VAL A 84 -14.65 -7.98 12.42
CA VAL A 84 -14.05 -7.25 13.55
C VAL A 84 -15.15 -6.51 14.33
N GLU A 85 -15.06 -6.52 15.66
CA GLU A 85 -15.93 -5.71 16.51
C GLU A 85 -15.69 -4.21 16.23
N GLY A 86 -16.74 -3.49 15.81
CA GLY A 86 -16.63 -2.13 15.26
C GLY A 86 -16.45 -2.03 13.74
N GLY A 87 -16.41 -3.17 13.03
CA GLY A 87 -16.48 -3.26 11.57
C GLY A 87 -15.30 -2.61 10.82
N PHE A 88 -15.55 -2.21 9.58
CA PHE A 88 -14.52 -1.65 8.70
C PHE A 88 -13.78 -0.43 9.29
N ALA A 89 -14.49 0.44 10.01
CA ALA A 89 -13.89 1.63 10.62
C ALA A 89 -12.87 1.27 11.72
N ALA A 90 -13.17 0.26 12.54
CA ALA A 90 -12.25 -0.25 13.55
C ALA A 90 -11.01 -0.88 12.90
N ALA A 91 -11.19 -1.64 11.82
CA ALA A 91 -10.08 -2.18 11.04
C ALA A 91 -9.17 -1.07 10.49
N VAL A 92 -9.74 -0.04 9.84
CA VAL A 92 -8.97 1.11 9.34
C VAL A 92 -8.21 1.81 10.47
N GLY A 93 -8.85 2.05 11.61
CA GLY A 93 -8.21 2.66 12.78
C GLY A 93 -7.02 1.84 13.29
N ALA A 94 -7.17 0.52 13.39
CA ALA A 94 -6.09 -0.38 13.80
C ALA A 94 -4.88 -0.29 12.86
N PHE A 95 -5.10 -0.28 11.54
CA PHE A 95 -4.02 -0.11 10.56
C PHE A 95 -3.31 1.24 10.67
N ILE A 96 -4.04 2.33 10.91
CA ILE A 96 -3.46 3.66 11.12
C ILE A 96 -2.59 3.67 12.38
N VAL A 97 -3.07 3.11 13.49
CA VAL A 97 -2.30 3.02 14.74
C VAL A 97 -1.04 2.18 14.53
N CYS A 98 -1.15 1.01 13.89
CA CYS A 98 0.02 0.20 13.53
C CYS A 98 1.02 0.96 12.66
N ALA A 99 0.56 1.72 11.65
CA ALA A 99 1.43 2.51 10.79
C ALA A 99 2.19 3.59 11.58
N VAL A 100 1.51 4.30 12.49
CA VAL A 100 2.15 5.28 13.38
C VAL A 100 3.21 4.61 14.25
N MET A 101 2.90 3.44 14.84
CA MET A 101 3.86 2.69 15.65
C MET A 101 5.08 2.26 14.83
N ILE A 102 4.89 1.78 13.60
CA ILE A 102 5.98 1.40 12.69
C ILE A 102 6.86 2.61 12.35
N ILE A 103 6.26 3.77 12.07
CA ILE A 103 7.01 5.01 11.79
C ILE A 103 7.82 5.42 13.02
N ILE A 104 7.22 5.40 14.22
CA ILE A 104 7.92 5.72 15.46
C ILE A 104 9.09 4.75 15.68
N ALA A 105 8.88 3.45 15.48
CA ALA A 105 9.94 2.44 15.60
C ALA A 105 11.06 2.67 14.58
N GLY A 106 10.74 3.03 13.34
CA GLY A 106 11.73 3.33 12.30
C GLY A 106 12.53 4.61 12.55
N LEU A 107 11.92 5.62 13.18
CA LEU A 107 12.61 6.85 13.59
C LEU A 107 13.46 6.66 14.86
N TRP A 108 13.24 5.56 15.59
CA TRP A 108 13.97 5.24 16.82
C TRP A 108 15.40 4.76 16.51
N LYS A 109 16.34 5.71 16.38
CA LYS A 109 17.75 5.47 16.03
C LYS A 109 18.47 4.43 16.89
N THR A 110 18.03 4.18 18.12
CA THR A 110 18.63 3.20 19.04
C THR A 110 18.34 1.74 18.66
N LEU A 111 17.23 1.45 17.98
CA LEU A 111 16.87 0.09 17.53
C LEU A 111 17.68 -0.36 16.31
N GLY A 112 18.12 0.58 15.44
CA GLY A 112 18.94 0.28 14.27
C GLY A 112 20.45 0.23 14.53
N ARG A 113 20.88 0.19 15.80
CA ARG A 113 22.31 0.21 16.20
C ARG A 113 22.83 -1.16 16.67
N TRP A 114 22.02 -2.21 16.55
CA TRP A 114 22.36 -3.60 16.81
C TRP A 114 22.25 -4.41 15.52
#